data_AF-A0A916DFZ1-F1
#
_entry.id   AF-A0A916DFZ1-F1
#
_cell.length_a   1.000
_cell.length_b   1.000
_cell.length_c   1.000
_cell.angle_alpha   90.00
_cell.angle_beta   90.00
_cell.angle_gamma   90.00
#
_symmetry.space_group_name_H-M   'P 1'
#
loop_
_entity.id
_entity.type
_entity.pdbx_description
1 polymer ?
#
loop_
_entity_poly.entity_id
_entity_poly.type
_entity_poly.pdbx_seq_one_letter_code
_entity_poly.pdbx_strand_id
1 'polypeptide(L)'
;MPALAGDHVVVKMYASGGSVQAFDAGDIISVDLGQNYDQHDVTGFGDTVHKMINGQLKSPITLKGYLTTTAVTGTHTVIKGAINNQTKMTVEVQIGNNAPPTTGDPKFSGDFYVASYSQSIAPGGAITFTATLNPAVGVGSGVPVWGTV
;
A
#
# COMPACT_ATOMS: atom_id res chain seq x y z
N MET A 1 -14.94 22.04 -1.86
CA MET A 1 -13.95 21.37 -2.72
C MET A 1 -14.54 20.04 -3.13
N PRO A 2 -14.48 19.64 -4.41
CA PRO A 2 -14.97 18.33 -4.84
C PRO A 2 -14.12 17.23 -4.20
N ALA A 3 -14.74 16.06 -3.97
CA ALA A 3 -14.00 14.88 -3.55
C ALA A 3 -13.02 14.43 -4.64
N LEU A 4 -11.92 13.79 -4.24
CA LEU A 4 -10.99 13.13 -5.17
C LEU A 4 -11.65 11.83 -5.69
N ALA A 5 -11.61 11.60 -6.99
CA ALA A 5 -12.09 10.36 -7.59
C ALA A 5 -11.05 9.22 -7.47
N GLY A 6 -11.53 8.03 -7.10
CA GLY A 6 -10.71 6.81 -7.00
C GLY A 6 -10.17 6.30 -8.35
N ASP A 7 -10.72 6.79 -9.47
CA ASP A 7 -10.32 6.40 -10.83
C ASP A 7 -8.91 6.90 -11.20
N HIS A 8 -8.33 7.81 -10.41
CA HIS A 8 -7.01 8.38 -10.63
C HIS A 8 -5.98 7.96 -9.58
N VAL A 9 -6.10 6.72 -9.10
CA VAL A 9 -5.11 6.12 -8.20
C VAL A 9 -4.08 5.33 -9.01
N VAL A 10 -2.81 5.69 -8.85
CA VAL A 10 -1.67 4.97 -9.43
C VAL A 10 -0.90 4.28 -8.31
N VAL A 11 -0.75 2.97 -8.43
CA VAL A 11 0.03 2.15 -7.50
C VAL A 11 1.34 1.75 -8.14
N LYS A 12 2.43 1.95 -7.40
CA LYS A 12 3.79 1.60 -7.81
C LYS A 12 4.37 0.66 -6.79
N MET A 13 5.13 -0.32 -7.27
CA MET A 13 5.81 -1.27 -6.42
C MET A 13 7.14 -1.66 -7.06
N TYR A 14 8.23 -1.41 -6.37
CA TYR A 14 9.58 -1.63 -6.87
C TYR A 14 10.52 -2.04 -5.74
N ALA A 15 11.62 -2.70 -6.10
CA ALA A 15 12.64 -3.06 -5.12
C ALA A 15 13.17 -1.79 -4.44
N SER A 16 13.37 -1.82 -3.12
CA SER A 16 13.88 -0.66 -2.38
C SER A 16 15.22 -0.19 -2.96
N GLY A 17 15.29 1.04 -3.46
CA GLY A 17 16.45 1.60 -4.18
C GLY A 17 16.55 1.26 -5.67
N GLY A 18 15.58 0.52 -6.23
CA GLY A 18 15.46 0.21 -7.65
C GLY A 18 14.67 1.25 -8.45
N SER A 19 14.55 1.01 -9.75
CA SER A 19 13.76 1.87 -10.65
C SER A 19 12.28 1.84 -10.30
N VAL A 20 11.67 3.02 -10.22
CA VAL A 20 10.24 3.18 -9.93
C VAL A 20 9.40 2.61 -11.06
N GLN A 21 8.51 1.67 -10.74
CA GLN A 21 7.64 1.00 -11.70
C GLN A 21 6.19 1.01 -11.21
N ALA A 22 5.31 1.50 -12.06
CA ALA A 22 3.87 1.46 -11.84
C ALA A 22 3.31 0.13 -12.36
N PHE A 23 2.26 -0.35 -11.70
CA PHE A 23 1.42 -1.38 -12.31
C PHE A 23 0.72 -0.82 -13.56
N ASP A 24 0.34 -1.69 -14.49
CA ASP A 24 -0.38 -1.28 -15.68
C ASP A 24 -1.74 -0.66 -15.29
N ALA A 25 -2.20 0.34 -16.06
CA ALA A 25 -3.43 1.06 -15.75
C ALA A 25 -4.64 0.11 -15.78
N GLY A 26 -5.46 0.15 -14.73
CA GLY A 26 -6.63 -0.72 -14.58
C GLY A 26 -6.35 -2.07 -13.92
N ASP A 27 -5.09 -2.41 -13.62
CA ASP A 27 -4.76 -3.66 -12.95
C ASP A 27 -5.16 -3.67 -11.47
N ILE A 28 -5.20 -2.52 -10.82
CA ILE A 28 -5.58 -2.39 -9.42
C ILE A 28 -7.07 -2.02 -9.32
N ILE A 29 -7.81 -2.83 -8.58
CA ILE A 29 -9.25 -2.65 -8.33
C ILE A 29 -9.46 -1.89 -7.02
N SER A 30 -8.65 -2.20 -6.00
CA SER A 30 -8.75 -1.52 -4.71
C SER A 30 -7.43 -1.54 -3.96
N VAL A 31 -7.18 -0.45 -3.22
CA VAL A 31 -6.08 -0.31 -2.26
C VAL A 31 -6.68 0.06 -0.92
N ASP A 32 -6.36 -0.71 0.10
CA ASP A 32 -6.69 -0.39 1.49
C ASP A 32 -5.41 -0.03 2.25
N LEU A 33 -5.33 1.20 2.74
CA LEU A 33 -4.21 1.76 3.47
C LEU A 33 -4.55 1.77 4.97
N GLY A 34 -4.47 0.62 5.62
CA GLY A 34 -4.77 0.51 7.05
C GLY A 34 -3.68 1.20 7.87
N GLN A 35 -3.99 2.28 8.58
CA GLN A 35 -3.07 2.94 9.52
C GLN A 35 -3.67 2.96 10.92
N ASN A 36 -3.07 2.18 11.81
CA ASN A 36 -3.53 2.03 13.18
C ASN A 36 -2.35 2.23 14.13
N TYR A 37 -2.58 2.87 15.27
CA TYR A 37 -1.59 2.97 16.33
C TYR A 37 -2.00 2.04 17.47
N ASP A 38 -1.03 1.40 18.10
CA ASP A 38 -1.28 0.79 19.41
C ASP A 38 -1.67 1.90 20.39
N GLN A 39 -2.68 1.67 21.22
CA GLN A 39 -3.11 2.64 22.22
C GLN A 39 -2.91 2.06 23.61
N HIS A 40 -2.28 2.85 24.48
CA HIS A 40 -2.06 2.53 25.88
C HIS A 40 -2.85 3.48 26.76
N ASP A 41 -3.75 2.93 27.56
CA ASP A 41 -4.48 3.69 28.59
C ASP A 41 -3.54 3.99 29.76
N VAL A 42 -3.48 5.26 30.15
CA VAL A 42 -2.66 5.77 31.25
C VAL A 42 -3.50 6.57 32.26
N THR A 43 -4.82 6.31 32.30
CA THR A 43 -5.78 7.01 33.15
C THR A 43 -5.48 6.75 34.62
N GLY A 44 -5.34 7.82 35.40
CA GLY A 44 -5.10 7.76 36.84
C GLY A 44 -6.38 7.85 37.66
N PHE A 45 -6.30 7.48 38.95
CA PHE A 45 -7.38 7.76 39.89
C PHE A 45 -7.58 9.28 40.04
N GLY A 46 -8.83 9.73 39.91
CA GLY A 46 -9.20 11.15 39.93
C GLY A 46 -9.32 11.79 38.55
N ASP A 47 -9.00 11.06 37.48
CA ASP A 47 -9.24 11.53 36.11
C ASP A 47 -10.72 11.38 35.73
N THR A 48 -11.28 12.47 35.17
CA THR A 48 -12.67 12.50 34.71
C THR A 48 -12.85 11.90 33.31
N VAL A 49 -11.76 11.72 32.56
CA VAL A 49 -11.76 11.19 31.19
C VAL A 49 -10.60 10.22 30.98
N HIS A 50 -10.79 9.23 30.10
CA HIS A 50 -9.73 8.30 29.74
C HIS A 50 -8.62 9.02 28.97
N LYS A 51 -7.37 8.78 29.38
CA LYS A 51 -6.17 9.31 28.73
C LYS A 51 -5.44 8.17 28.02
N MET A 52 -5.16 8.40 26.75
CA MET A 52 -4.48 7.43 25.88
C MET A 52 -3.14 7.99 25.41
N ILE A 53 -2.13 7.12 25.31
CA ILE A 53 -0.87 7.39 24.62
C ILE A 53 -0.78 6.46 23.41
N ASN A 54 -0.46 7.02 22.24
CA ASN A 54 -0.21 6.23 21.04
C ASN A 54 1.19 5.59 21.11
N GLY A 55 1.23 4.28 20.90
CA GLY A 55 2.42 3.46 20.72
C GLY A 55 2.84 3.39 19.24
N GLN A 56 3.23 2.20 18.79
CA GLN A 56 3.80 2.01 17.45
C GLN A 56 2.73 2.01 16.35
N LEU A 57 3.10 2.52 15.17
CA LEU A 57 2.28 2.47 13.96
C LEU A 57 2.27 1.05 13.38
N LYS A 58 1.07 0.53 13.13
CA LYS A 58 0.78 -0.65 12.32
C LYS A 58 0.17 -0.17 11.02
N SER A 59 0.81 -0.49 9.90
CA SER A 59 0.38 0.00 8.59
C SER A 59 0.24 -1.10 7.52
N PRO A 60 -0.61 -2.14 7.72
CA PRO A 60 -0.78 -3.15 6.69
C PRO A 60 -1.50 -2.56 5.46
N ILE A 61 -1.05 -2.93 4.27
CA ILE A 61 -1.75 -2.62 3.01
C ILE A 61 -2.42 -3.88 2.47
N THR A 62 -3.65 -3.74 1.97
CA THR A 62 -4.27 -4.77 1.14
C THR A 62 -4.44 -4.26 -0.29
N LEU A 63 -3.85 -4.97 -1.25
CA LEU A 63 -4.02 -4.74 -2.68
C LEU A 63 -4.93 -5.80 -3.28
N LYS A 64 -5.90 -5.37 -4.09
CA LYS A 64 -6.70 -6.26 -4.94
C LYS A 64 -6.65 -5.77 -6.36
N GLY A 65 -6.58 -6.71 -7.29
CA GLY A 65 -6.43 -6.37 -8.70
C GLY A 65 -6.60 -7.58 -9.62
N TYR A 66 -6.38 -7.34 -10.90
CA TYR A 66 -6.30 -8.38 -11.92
C TYR A 66 -4.89 -8.96 -11.99
N LEU A 67 -4.83 -10.26 -12.26
CA LEU A 67 -3.57 -10.95 -12.42
C LEU A 67 -3.02 -10.65 -13.82
N THR A 68 -1.93 -9.88 -13.89
CA THR A 68 -1.22 -9.57 -15.12
C THR A 68 0.22 -10.07 -15.07
N THR A 69 0.73 -10.52 -16.22
CA THR A 69 2.07 -11.13 -16.34
C THR A 69 2.99 -10.30 -17.23
N THR A 70 2.66 -9.04 -17.49
CA THR A 70 3.54 -8.12 -18.20
C THR A 70 4.92 -8.15 -17.54
N ALA A 71 5.98 -8.23 -18.35
CA ALA A 71 7.32 -8.20 -17.83
C ALA A 71 7.50 -6.89 -17.07
N VAL A 72 8.05 -6.96 -15.86
CA VAL A 72 8.44 -5.78 -15.06
C VAL A 72 7.27 -4.98 -14.44
N THR A 73 6.14 -4.79 -15.13
CA THR A 73 4.98 -4.02 -14.62
C THR A 73 3.77 -4.87 -14.25
N GLY A 74 3.74 -6.16 -14.63
CA GLY A 74 2.61 -7.04 -14.32
C GLY A 74 2.51 -7.33 -12.82
N THR A 75 1.29 -7.25 -12.28
CA THR A 75 1.03 -7.43 -10.84
C THR A 75 1.52 -8.76 -10.33
N HIS A 76 1.34 -9.84 -11.10
CA HIS A 76 1.83 -11.17 -10.75
C HIS A 76 3.35 -11.22 -10.76
N THR A 77 3.97 -10.69 -11.82
CA THR A 77 5.43 -10.72 -12.01
C THR A 77 6.13 -10.03 -10.83
N VAL A 78 5.66 -8.84 -10.47
CA VAL A 78 6.26 -8.03 -9.39
C VAL A 78 6.00 -8.66 -8.02
N ILE A 79 4.74 -9.00 -7.69
CA ILE A 79 4.38 -9.49 -6.35
C ILE A 79 4.98 -10.88 -6.10
N LYS A 80 4.94 -11.78 -7.09
CA LYS A 80 5.58 -13.10 -6.98
C LYS A 80 7.10 -12.99 -6.85
N GLY A 81 7.71 -12.07 -7.61
CA GLY A 81 9.14 -11.80 -7.50
C GLY A 81 9.54 -11.36 -6.10
N ALA A 82 8.76 -10.44 -5.51
CA ALA A 82 8.98 -9.96 -4.14
C ALA A 82 8.88 -11.09 -3.09
N ILE A 83 7.88 -11.98 -3.22
CA ILE A 83 7.70 -13.11 -2.31
C ILE A 83 8.86 -14.12 -2.42
N ASN A 84 9.17 -14.54 -3.64
CA ASN A 84 10.19 -15.58 -3.87
C ASN A 84 11.57 -15.13 -3.38
N ASN A 85 11.87 -13.84 -3.54
CA ASN A 85 13.15 -13.28 -3.14
C ASN A 85 13.14 -12.72 -1.70
N GLN A 86 12.01 -12.83 -0.98
CA GLN A 86 11.81 -12.28 0.37
C GLN A 86 12.29 -10.83 0.50
N THR A 87 12.10 -10.05 -0.56
CA THR A 87 12.69 -8.73 -0.70
C THR A 87 11.73 -7.67 -0.20
N LYS A 88 12.26 -6.66 0.51
CA LYS A 88 11.48 -5.47 0.85
C LYS A 88 11.21 -4.64 -0.40
N MET A 89 9.97 -4.20 -0.54
CA MET A 89 9.50 -3.46 -1.71
C MET A 89 9.00 -2.10 -1.26
N THR A 90 9.42 -1.05 -1.96
CA THR A 90 8.82 0.27 -1.78
C THR A 90 7.50 0.29 -2.52
N VAL A 91 6.44 0.66 -1.82
CA VAL A 91 5.10 0.84 -2.38
C VAL A 91 4.78 2.33 -2.36
N GLU A 92 4.33 2.84 -3.50
CA GLU A 92 3.77 4.18 -3.59
C GLU A 92 2.32 4.13 -4.09
N VAL A 93 1.45 4.90 -3.45
CA VAL A 93 0.07 5.09 -3.86
C VAL A 93 -0.13 6.58 -4.08
N GLN A 94 -0.28 6.96 -5.35
CA GLN A 94 -0.44 8.35 -5.78
C GLN A 94 -1.91 8.58 -6.13
N ILE A 95 -2.50 9.61 -5.58
CA ILE A 95 -3.93 9.91 -5.72
C ILE A 95 -4.08 11.22 -6.48
N GLY A 96 -4.45 11.14 -7.75
CA GLY A 96 -4.62 12.33 -8.58
C GLY A 96 -5.93 13.06 -8.29
N ASN A 97 -5.93 14.38 -8.49
CA ASN A 97 -7.11 15.22 -8.33
C ASN A 97 -8.00 15.21 -9.59
N ASN A 98 -8.78 14.14 -9.77
CA ASN A 98 -9.67 13.96 -10.93
C ASN A 98 -8.93 13.99 -12.29
N ALA A 99 -7.63 13.67 -12.27
CA ALA A 99 -6.71 13.61 -13.40
C ALA A 99 -5.51 12.71 -13.00
N PRO A 100 -4.66 12.25 -13.94
CA PRO A 100 -3.44 11.52 -13.58
C PRO A 100 -2.60 12.27 -12.51
N PRO A 101 -2.01 11.57 -11.52
CA PRO A 101 -1.28 12.24 -10.43
C PRO A 101 -0.12 13.13 -10.91
N THR A 102 -0.01 14.32 -10.34
CA THR A 102 1.00 15.34 -10.62
C THR A 102 1.60 15.92 -9.35
N THR A 103 2.67 16.72 -9.46
CA THR A 103 3.34 17.34 -8.31
C THR A 103 2.38 18.11 -7.42
N GLY A 104 2.42 17.82 -6.12
CA GLY A 104 1.51 18.41 -5.12
C GLY A 104 0.28 17.55 -4.82
N ASP A 105 -0.03 16.55 -5.64
CA ASP A 105 -1.09 15.59 -5.35
C ASP A 105 -0.70 14.65 -4.20
N PRO A 106 -1.66 14.14 -3.39
CA PRO A 106 -1.38 13.24 -2.28
C PRO A 106 -0.66 11.96 -2.72
N LYS A 107 0.35 11.58 -1.94
CA LYS A 107 1.11 10.33 -2.10
C LYS A 107 1.29 9.64 -0.76
N PHE A 108 1.00 8.35 -0.70
CA PHE A 108 1.41 7.48 0.38
C PHE A 108 2.61 6.64 -0.07
N SER A 109 3.64 6.51 0.77
CA SER A 109 4.83 5.72 0.45
C SER A 109 5.39 5.01 1.68
N GLY A 110 6.01 3.84 1.49
CA GLY A 110 6.72 3.10 2.53
C GLY A 110 7.35 1.80 1.99
N ASP A 111 8.21 1.18 2.80
CA ASP A 111 8.79 -0.14 2.51
C ASP A 111 7.94 -1.25 3.16
N PHE A 112 7.65 -2.31 2.41
CA PHE A 112 6.79 -3.41 2.85
C PHE A 112 7.34 -4.78 2.43
N TYR A 113 7.01 -5.80 3.21
CA TYR A 113 7.11 -7.20 2.81
C TYR A 113 5.73 -7.71 2.38
N VAL A 114 5.70 -8.54 1.34
CA VAL A 114 4.48 -9.25 0.96
C VAL A 114 4.24 -10.38 1.96
N ALA A 115 3.21 -10.22 2.80
CA ALA A 115 2.86 -11.17 3.84
C ALA A 115 2.02 -12.34 3.31
N SER A 116 1.12 -12.06 2.37
CA SER A 116 0.31 -13.07 1.69
C SER A 116 -0.05 -12.66 0.27
N TYR A 117 -0.22 -13.64 -0.60
CA TYR A 117 -0.65 -13.43 -1.98
C TYR A 117 -1.45 -14.64 -2.45
N SER A 118 -2.72 -14.40 -2.78
CA SER A 118 -3.67 -15.43 -3.22
C SER A 118 -4.39 -15.01 -4.47
N GLN A 119 -4.66 -15.96 -5.36
CA GLN A 119 -5.41 -15.75 -6.60
C GLN A 119 -6.82 -16.34 -6.48
N SER A 120 -7.80 -15.66 -7.03
CA SER A 120 -9.16 -16.18 -7.21
C SER A 120 -9.38 -16.48 -8.68
N ILE A 121 -9.52 -17.76 -9.01
CA ILE A 121 -9.65 -18.26 -10.38
C ILE A 121 -11.09 -18.77 -10.56
N ALA A 122 -11.85 -18.09 -11.42
CA ALA A 122 -13.18 -18.51 -11.83
C ALA A 122 -13.21 -18.77 -13.34
N PRO A 123 -13.76 -19.91 -13.81
CA PRO A 123 -13.92 -20.16 -15.24
C PRO A 123 -14.74 -19.04 -15.92
N GLY A 124 -14.26 -18.56 -17.07
CA GLY A 124 -14.98 -17.55 -17.87
C GLY A 124 -14.85 -16.10 -17.38
N GLY A 125 -14.08 -15.83 -16.32
CA GLY A 125 -13.82 -14.48 -15.81
C GLY A 125 -12.34 -14.11 -15.78
N ALA A 126 -12.05 -12.83 -15.57
CA ALA A 126 -10.69 -12.38 -15.30
C ALA A 126 -10.21 -12.90 -13.94
N ILE A 127 -8.97 -13.38 -13.88
CA ILE A 127 -8.36 -13.85 -12.62
C ILE A 127 -8.03 -12.62 -11.78
N THR A 128 -8.45 -12.63 -10.51
CA THR A 128 -8.13 -11.58 -9.56
C THR A 128 -7.14 -12.08 -8.52
N PHE A 129 -6.47 -11.14 -7.86
CA PHE A 129 -5.60 -11.43 -6.73
C PHE A 129 -5.97 -10.60 -5.51
N THR A 130 -5.53 -11.08 -4.35
CA THR A 130 -5.44 -10.29 -3.11
C THR A 130 -4.04 -10.47 -2.55
N ALA A 131 -3.38 -9.36 -2.27
CA ALA A 131 -2.07 -9.32 -1.61
C ALA A 131 -2.17 -8.51 -0.32
N THR A 132 -1.58 -9.02 0.75
CA THR A 132 -1.42 -8.27 2.00
C THR A 132 0.05 -7.98 2.19
N LEU A 133 0.36 -6.73 2.50
CA LEU A 133 1.71 -6.25 2.71
C LEU A 133 1.83 -5.71 4.13
N ASN A 134 2.88 -6.12 4.83
CA ASN A 134 3.19 -5.63 6.17
C ASN A 134 4.39 -4.69 6.11
N PRO A 135 4.43 -3.63 6.95
CA PRO A 135 5.56 -2.72 6.98
C PRO A 135 6.88 -3.48 7.16
N ALA A 136 7.84 -3.21 6.29
CA ALA A 136 9.19 -3.72 6.45
C ALA A 136 9.86 -2.96 7.61
N VAL A 137 10.58 -3.68 8.45
CA VAL A 137 11.29 -3.07 9.59
C VAL A 137 12.24 -1.99 9.07
N GLY A 138 12.01 -0.74 9.46
CA GLY A 138 12.84 0.38 9.00
C GLY A 138 12.80 1.54 9.96
N VAL A 139 13.97 1.93 10.46
CA VAL A 139 14.20 3.30 10.97
C VAL A 139 14.50 4.19 9.76
N GLY A 140 13.85 5.36 9.66
CA GLY A 140 14.12 6.32 8.58
C GLY A 140 13.28 6.15 7.31
N SER A 141 13.92 6.15 6.13
CA SER A 141 13.29 6.40 4.81
C SER A 141 12.37 5.30 4.25
N GLY A 142 12.03 4.28 5.05
CA GLY A 142 11.09 3.21 4.67
C GLY A 142 9.81 3.19 5.51
N VAL A 143 9.64 4.15 6.42
CA VAL A 143 8.45 4.24 7.27
C VAL A 143 7.25 4.71 6.43
N PRO A 144 6.07 4.07 6.56
CA PRO A 144 4.85 4.50 5.91
C PRO A 144 4.50 5.96 6.23
N VAL A 145 4.38 6.80 5.20
CA VAL A 145 4.18 8.24 5.37
C VAL A 145 3.32 8.82 4.25
N TRP A 146 2.56 9.86 4.59
CA TRP A 146 1.86 10.72 3.64
C TRP A 146 2.75 11.89 3.24
N GLY A 147 2.77 12.19 1.95
CA GLY A 147 3.40 13.36 1.37
C GLY A 147 2.70 13.75 0.07
N THR A 148 3.47 14.33 -0.83
CA THR A 148 3.01 14.69 -2.17
C THR A 148 3.84 13.99 -3.24
N VAL A 149 3.29 13.84 -4.44
CA VAL A 149 4.00 13.32 -5.62
C VAL A 149 5.31 14.05 -5.83
#